data_AF-A0A529TAW6-F1
#
_entry.id   AF-A0A529TAW6-F1
#
_cell.length_a   1.000
_cell.length_b   1.000
_cell.length_c   1.000
_cell.angle_alpha   90.00
_cell.angle_beta   90.00
_cell.angle_gamma   90.00
#
_symmetry.space_group_name_H-M   'P 1'
#
loop_
_entity.id
_entity.type
_entity.pdbx_description
1 polymer ?
#
loop_
_entity_poly.entity_id
_entity_poly.type
_entity_poly.pdbx_seq_one_letter_code
_entity_poly.pdbx_strand_id
1 'polypeptide(L)'
;MQLRILPPFASLLGLVLALLCAAPARAQLFETKATQAFMIDADTGTVLFAKDPDKPIPPASMAKLMTMEVVFNALKAKRITLDDTFVVSENAWRTGGAPSGTSTMFAKLKSEVRVEDLIQGVTVQAANDGCIVLAEGMAGSEANFAAQMTDRA
;
A
#
# COMPACT_ATOMS: atom_id res chain seq x y z
N MET A 1 44.89 -51.52 12.56
CA MET A 1 43.66 -50.76 12.23
C MET A 1 43.32 -51.05 10.76
N GLN A 2 42.45 -52.03 10.49
CA GLN A 2 42.15 -52.46 9.11
C GLN A 2 40.94 -51.71 8.57
N LEU A 3 41.13 -50.89 7.53
CA LEU A 3 40.04 -50.28 6.78
C LEU A 3 39.30 -51.37 5.99
N ARG A 4 38.07 -51.69 6.39
CA ARG A 4 37.15 -52.50 5.57
C ARG A 4 36.69 -51.68 4.37
N ILE A 5 37.19 -52.02 3.19
CA ILE A 5 36.74 -51.46 1.91
C ILE A 5 35.38 -52.11 1.59
N LEU A 6 34.30 -51.32 1.56
CA LEU A 6 32.97 -51.82 1.17
C LEU A 6 32.99 -52.30 -0.30
N PRO A 7 32.26 -53.38 -0.64
CA PRO A 7 32.21 -53.89 -2.00
C PRO A 7 31.57 -52.87 -2.95
N PRO A 8 32.05 -52.74 -4.20
CA PRO A 8 31.62 -51.70 -5.15
C PRO A 8 30.11 -51.74 -5.45
N PHE A 9 29.47 -52.90 -5.31
CA PHE A 9 28.03 -53.08 -5.45
C PHE A 9 27.21 -52.41 -4.34
N ALA A 10 27.72 -52.35 -3.10
CA ALA A 10 27.05 -51.66 -2.00
C ALA A 10 27.11 -50.14 -2.18
N SER A 11 28.22 -49.63 -2.71
CA SER A 11 28.39 -48.22 -3.07
C SER A 11 27.50 -47.80 -4.23
N LEU A 12 27.36 -48.66 -5.26
CA LEU A 12 26.48 -48.41 -6.40
C LEU A 12 25.00 -48.43 -6.00
N LEU A 13 24.60 -49.38 -5.15
CA LEU A 13 23.23 -49.47 -4.63
C LEU A 13 22.89 -48.25 -3.75
N GLY A 14 23.82 -47.81 -2.90
CA GLY A 14 23.65 -46.60 -2.08
C GLY A 14 23.51 -45.32 -2.93
N LEU A 15 24.27 -45.20 -4.02
CA LEU A 15 24.17 -44.07 -4.94
C LEU A 15 22.83 -44.07 -5.69
N VAL A 16 22.37 -45.24 -6.16
CA VAL A 16 21.07 -45.39 -6.82
C VAL A 16 19.92 -45.08 -5.87
N LEU A 17 19.99 -45.51 -4.60
CA LEU A 17 18.98 -45.21 -3.60
C LEU A 17 18.95 -43.72 -3.23
N ALA A 18 20.12 -43.06 -3.16
CA ALA A 18 20.21 -41.62 -2.94
C ALA A 18 19.62 -40.81 -4.11
N LEU A 19 19.82 -41.26 -5.34
CA LEU A 19 19.21 -40.67 -6.54
C LEU A 19 17.68 -40.88 -6.59
N LEU A 20 17.18 -42.03 -6.10
CA LEU A 20 15.75 -42.32 -6.00
C LEU A 20 15.05 -41.54 -4.88
N CYS A 21 15.76 -41.19 -3.80
CA CYS A 21 15.25 -40.37 -2.69
C CYS A 21 15.43 -38.86 -2.89
N ALA A 22 16.13 -38.42 -3.94
CA ALA A 22 16.23 -37.02 -4.34
C ALA A 22 14.91 -36.57 -4.99
N ALA A 23 13.85 -36.47 -4.19
CA ALA A 23 12.63 -35.80 -4.63
C ALA A 23 12.99 -34.36 -5.00
N PRO A 24 12.58 -33.85 -6.18
CA PRO A 24 12.78 -32.46 -6.50
C PRO A 24 12.10 -31.64 -5.41
N ALA A 25 12.85 -30.73 -4.78
CA ALA A 25 12.26 -29.74 -3.89
C ALA A 25 11.23 -28.96 -4.70
N ARG A 26 9.95 -29.29 -4.51
CA ARG A 26 8.85 -28.53 -5.11
C ARG A 26 8.78 -27.23 -4.33
N ALA A 27 9.24 -26.14 -4.95
CA ALA A 27 8.92 -24.81 -4.46
C ALA A 27 7.40 -24.77 -4.28
N GLN A 28 6.96 -24.48 -3.06
CA GLN A 28 5.55 -24.37 -2.74
C GLN A 28 5.02 -23.16 -3.51
N LEU A 29 4.31 -23.41 -4.60
CA LEU A 29 3.66 -22.34 -5.37
C LEU A 29 2.67 -21.64 -4.45
N PHE A 30 2.97 -20.40 -4.09
CA PHE A 30 2.02 -19.55 -3.37
C PHE A 30 0.93 -19.16 -4.35
N GLU A 31 -0.29 -19.65 -4.10
CA GLU A 31 -1.47 -19.34 -4.89
C GLU A 31 -2.46 -18.55 -4.04
N THR A 32 -3.03 -17.51 -4.64
CA THR A 32 -4.01 -16.63 -4.00
C THR A 32 -5.25 -16.47 -4.86
N LYS A 33 -6.40 -16.34 -4.20
CA LYS A 33 -7.68 -16.01 -4.85
C LYS A 33 -7.71 -14.59 -5.42
N ALA A 34 -6.78 -13.72 -4.99
CA ALA A 34 -6.69 -12.37 -5.52
C ALA A 34 -6.39 -12.39 -7.02
N THR A 35 -7.05 -11.51 -7.77
CA THR A 35 -6.84 -11.37 -9.21
C THR A 35 -5.47 -10.75 -9.50
N GLN A 36 -5.03 -9.80 -8.66
CA GLN A 36 -3.70 -9.18 -8.69
C GLN A 36 -3.04 -9.30 -7.32
N ALA A 37 -1.72 -9.47 -7.28
CA ALA A 37 -0.95 -9.46 -6.04
C ALA A 37 0.50 -9.05 -6.32
N PHE A 38 1.09 -8.31 -5.39
CA PHE A 38 2.49 -7.93 -5.43
C PHE A 38 3.05 -7.94 -4.01
N MET A 39 4.17 -8.63 -3.81
CA MET A 39 4.87 -8.70 -2.55
C MET A 39 6.34 -8.40 -2.79
N ILE A 40 6.85 -7.43 -2.07
CA ILE A 40 8.21 -6.91 -2.21
C ILE A 40 8.84 -6.83 -0.82
N ASP A 41 10.12 -7.17 -0.74
CA ASP A 41 10.94 -6.84 0.42
C ASP A 41 11.28 -5.34 0.38
N ALA A 42 10.86 -4.59 1.39
CA ALA A 42 10.95 -3.14 1.39
C ALA A 42 12.39 -2.60 1.45
N ASP A 43 13.31 -3.34 2.10
CA ASP A 43 14.69 -2.90 2.29
C ASP A 43 15.54 -3.17 1.04
N THR A 44 15.33 -4.30 0.38
CA THR A 44 16.14 -4.74 -0.77
C THR A 44 15.49 -4.45 -2.11
N GLY A 45 14.17 -4.22 -2.14
CA GLY A 45 13.38 -4.13 -3.36
C GLY A 45 13.16 -5.48 -4.05
N THR A 46 13.51 -6.59 -3.40
CA THR A 46 13.36 -7.93 -4.00
C THR A 46 11.88 -8.27 -4.14
N VAL A 47 11.43 -8.55 -5.36
CA VAL A 47 10.07 -9.05 -5.61
C VAL A 47 9.99 -10.51 -5.16
N LEU A 48 9.20 -10.76 -4.12
CA LEU A 48 9.01 -12.07 -3.52
C LEU A 48 7.85 -12.83 -4.17
N PHE A 49 6.85 -12.10 -4.67
CA PHE A 49 5.71 -12.66 -5.38
C PHE A 49 5.03 -11.60 -6.27
N ALA A 50 4.60 -11.98 -7.47
CA ALA A 50 3.86 -11.11 -8.37
C ALA A 50 2.82 -11.91 -9.16
N LYS A 51 1.61 -11.35 -9.29
CA LYS A 51 0.50 -11.89 -10.08
C LYS A 51 -0.20 -10.72 -10.76
N ASP A 52 -0.14 -10.66 -12.09
CA ASP A 52 -0.63 -9.56 -12.92
C ASP A 52 -0.29 -8.15 -12.38
N PRO A 53 0.97 -7.88 -11.97
CA PRO A 53 1.31 -6.68 -11.19
C PRO A 53 1.13 -5.37 -11.96
N ASP A 54 1.32 -5.39 -13.28
CA ASP A 54 1.28 -4.19 -14.13
C ASP A 54 -0.10 -3.96 -14.76
N LYS A 55 -1.09 -4.80 -14.44
CA LYS A 55 -2.44 -4.66 -15.00
C LYS A 55 -3.14 -3.45 -14.35
N PRO A 56 -3.58 -2.45 -15.14
CA PRO A 56 -4.29 -1.30 -14.57
C PRO A 56 -5.61 -1.73 -13.94
N ILE A 57 -5.85 -1.27 -12.70
CA ILE A 57 -7.09 -1.48 -11.96
C ILE A 57 -7.55 -0.18 -11.31
N PRO A 58 -8.87 0.03 -11.11
CA PRO A 58 -9.35 1.14 -10.30
C PRO A 58 -8.79 1.00 -8.87
N PRO A 59 -8.09 2.01 -8.33
CA PRO A 59 -7.42 1.88 -7.03
C PRO A 59 -8.40 1.90 -5.84
N ALA A 60 -9.65 2.32 -6.06
CA ALA A 60 -10.62 2.57 -5.00
C ALA A 60 -9.98 3.42 -3.88
N SER A 61 -10.20 3.07 -2.60
CA SER A 61 -9.60 3.80 -1.47
C SER A 61 -8.07 3.76 -1.41
N MET A 62 -7.37 2.91 -2.19
CA MET A 62 -5.90 2.96 -2.26
C MET A 62 -5.39 4.26 -2.87
N ALA A 63 -6.21 5.00 -3.63
CA ALA A 63 -5.85 6.33 -4.13
C ALA A 63 -5.45 7.31 -2.99
N LYS A 64 -5.98 7.10 -1.77
CA LYS A 64 -5.65 7.88 -0.58
C LYS A 64 -4.19 7.75 -0.15
N LEU A 65 -3.49 6.69 -0.57
CA LEU A 65 -2.04 6.58 -0.35
C LEU A 65 -1.30 7.70 -1.06
N MET A 66 -1.69 8.05 -2.29
CA MET A 66 -1.09 9.18 -3.02
C MET A 66 -1.52 10.52 -2.41
N THR A 67 -2.75 10.64 -1.90
CA THR A 67 -3.16 11.83 -1.13
C THR A 67 -2.23 12.05 0.08
N MET A 68 -1.96 10.99 0.85
CA MET A 68 -1.06 11.07 2.00
C MET A 68 0.40 11.30 1.60
N GLU A 69 0.87 10.74 0.48
CA GLU A 69 2.22 11.03 -0.04
C GLU A 69 2.40 12.53 -0.26
N VAL A 70 1.46 13.18 -0.96
CA VAL A 70 1.52 14.62 -1.26
C VAL A 70 1.49 15.46 0.03
N VAL A 71 0.64 15.09 0.99
CA VAL A 71 0.56 15.76 2.32
C VAL A 71 1.87 15.63 3.08
N PHE A 72 2.43 14.42 3.18
CA PHE A 72 3.69 14.19 3.88
C PHE A 72 4.87 14.86 3.18
N ASN A 73 4.85 14.93 1.85
CA ASN A 73 5.84 15.70 1.09
C ASN A 73 5.76 17.20 1.45
N ALA A 74 4.56 17.77 1.52
CA ALA A 74 4.35 19.17 1.90
C ALA A 74 4.81 19.47 3.34
N LEU A 75 4.52 18.57 4.29
CA LEU A 75 5.02 18.64 5.67
C LEU A 75 6.55 18.58 5.73
N LYS A 76 7.16 17.61 5.02
CA LYS A 76 8.62 17.47 4.94
C LYS A 76 9.29 18.70 4.35
N ALA A 77 8.66 19.31 3.35
CA ALA A 77 9.10 20.54 2.71
C ALA A 77 8.77 21.81 3.52
N LYS A 78 8.13 21.68 4.69
CA LYS A 78 7.67 22.78 5.55
C LYS A 78 6.76 23.78 4.84
N ARG A 79 6.02 23.33 3.82
CA ARG A 79 4.99 24.13 3.13
C ARG A 79 3.70 24.24 3.95
N ILE A 80 3.45 23.24 4.80
CA ILE A 80 2.41 23.21 5.80
C ILE A 80 2.98 22.63 7.10
N THR A 81 2.27 22.82 8.21
CA THR A 81 2.57 22.23 9.51
C THR A 81 1.41 21.33 9.97
N LEU A 82 1.63 20.52 11.00
CA LEU A 82 0.57 19.70 11.61
C LEU A 82 -0.50 20.55 12.33
N ASP A 83 -0.13 21.78 12.74
CA ASP A 83 -0.99 22.71 13.46
C ASP A 83 -1.82 23.61 12.54
N ASP A 84 -1.47 23.67 11.26
CA ASP A 84 -2.25 24.41 10.27
C ASP A 84 -3.67 23.87 10.24
N THR A 85 -4.65 24.76 10.03
CA THR A 85 -6.06 24.39 9.94
C THR A 85 -6.59 24.62 8.53
N PHE A 86 -7.49 23.73 8.11
CA PHE A 86 -8.26 23.90 6.89
C PHE A 86 -9.76 23.92 7.19
N VAL A 87 -10.48 24.77 6.47
CA VAL A 87 -11.93 24.94 6.62
C VAL A 87 -12.65 23.84 5.88
N VAL A 88 -13.62 23.21 6.57
CA VAL A 88 -14.52 22.22 5.96
C VAL A 88 -15.50 22.93 5.04
N SER A 89 -15.32 22.74 3.74
CA SER A 89 -16.24 23.29 2.72
C SER A 89 -17.58 22.54 2.71
N GLU A 90 -18.56 23.15 2.04
CA GLU A 90 -19.84 22.48 1.78
C GLU A 90 -19.66 21.28 0.85
N ASN A 91 -18.72 21.36 -0.10
CA ASN A 91 -18.39 20.25 -0.97
C ASN A 91 -17.85 19.07 -0.15
N ALA A 92 -16.79 19.28 0.63
CA ALA A 92 -16.20 18.26 1.50
C ALA A 92 -17.24 17.60 2.41
N TRP A 93 -18.06 18.42 3.08
CA TRP A 93 -19.14 17.91 3.93
C TRP A 93 -20.18 17.12 3.14
N ARG A 94 -20.65 17.61 1.99
CA ARG A 94 -21.76 17.01 1.24
C ARG A 94 -21.36 15.75 0.48
N THR A 95 -20.19 15.74 -0.14
CA THR A 95 -19.76 14.69 -1.09
C THR A 95 -18.81 13.67 -0.45
N GLY A 96 -18.05 14.05 0.58
CA GLY A 96 -17.18 13.15 1.34
C GLY A 96 -17.57 12.95 2.80
N GLY A 97 -18.48 13.78 3.33
CA GLY A 97 -18.85 13.79 4.74
C GLY A 97 -20.10 12.97 5.06
N ALA A 98 -20.73 13.25 6.21
CA ALA A 98 -21.89 12.51 6.72
C ALA A 98 -23.04 12.29 5.71
N PRO A 99 -23.47 13.29 4.92
CA PRO A 99 -24.54 13.12 3.92
C PRO A 99 -24.17 12.21 2.74
N SER A 100 -22.88 11.95 2.50
CA SER A 100 -22.42 11.16 1.34
C SER A 100 -22.75 9.67 1.45
N GLY A 101 -22.94 9.16 2.68
CA GLY A 101 -23.07 7.73 2.94
C GLY A 101 -21.76 6.94 2.71
N THR A 102 -20.63 7.62 2.60
CA THR A 102 -19.30 7.01 2.41
C THR A 102 -18.45 7.10 3.68
N SER A 103 -17.21 6.58 3.65
CA SER A 103 -16.30 6.68 4.80
C SER A 103 -15.93 8.13 5.08
N THR A 104 -16.08 8.56 6.34
CA THR A 104 -16.00 9.97 6.74
C THR A 104 -15.50 10.10 8.18
N MET A 105 -14.82 11.21 8.48
CA MET A 105 -14.49 11.59 9.86
C MET A 105 -15.58 12.47 10.52
N PHE A 106 -16.73 12.63 9.85
CA PHE A 106 -17.87 13.43 10.27
C PHE A 106 -17.51 14.90 10.54
N ALA A 107 -16.63 15.47 9.70
CA ALA A 107 -16.18 16.85 9.85
C ALA A 107 -17.37 17.82 9.75
N LYS A 108 -17.47 18.74 10.71
CA LYS A 108 -18.60 19.69 10.78
C LYS A 108 -18.47 20.75 9.68
N LEU A 109 -19.56 21.02 8.97
CA LEU A 109 -19.60 22.09 7.97
C LEU A 109 -19.15 23.44 8.57
N LYS A 110 -18.22 24.12 7.87
CA LYS A 110 -17.58 25.39 8.27
C LYS A 110 -16.70 25.32 9.52
N SER A 111 -16.43 24.15 10.10
CA SER A 111 -15.38 24.06 11.13
C SER A 111 -14.00 24.14 10.51
N GLU A 112 -13.01 24.46 11.35
CA GLU A 112 -11.59 24.32 11.04
C GLU A 112 -11.07 23.02 11.65
N VAL A 113 -10.28 22.26 10.90
CA VAL A 113 -9.70 20.99 11.34
C VAL A 113 -8.19 21.05 11.12
N ARG A 114 -7.41 20.64 12.13
CA ARG A 114 -5.94 20.62 12.03
C ARG A 114 -5.49 19.58 11.02
N VAL A 115 -4.37 19.84 10.34
CA VAL A 115 -3.74 18.88 9.41
C VAL A 115 -3.48 17.54 10.08
N GLU A 116 -3.04 17.54 11.34
CA GLU A 116 -2.87 16.30 12.13
C GLU A 116 -4.15 15.45 12.20
N ASP A 117 -5.29 16.08 12.51
CA ASP A 117 -6.57 15.39 12.66
C ASP A 117 -7.10 14.91 11.29
N LEU A 118 -6.86 15.67 10.23
CA LEU A 118 -7.18 15.27 8.86
C LEU A 118 -6.38 14.03 8.44
N ILE A 119 -5.08 13.99 8.74
CA ILE A 119 -4.22 12.82 8.48
C ILE A 119 -4.74 11.60 9.23
N GLN A 120 -5.10 11.74 10.51
CA GLN A 120 -5.68 10.64 11.28
C GLN A 120 -7.02 10.19 10.69
N GLY A 121 -7.89 11.12 10.31
CA GLY A 121 -9.15 10.81 9.64
C GLY A 121 -8.94 10.00 8.36
N VAL A 122 -8.00 10.41 7.50
CA VAL A 122 -7.73 9.69 6.25
C VAL A 122 -7.08 8.33 6.50
N THR A 123 -6.10 8.24 7.40
CA THR A 123 -5.33 7.00 7.61
C THR A 123 -6.08 5.96 8.44
N VAL A 124 -6.85 6.38 9.44
CA VAL A 124 -7.58 5.48 10.35
C VAL A 124 -9.00 5.19 9.87
N GLN A 125 -9.73 6.22 9.45
CA GLN A 125 -11.14 6.10 9.03
C GLN A 125 -11.31 5.99 7.51
N ALA A 126 -10.23 6.05 6.73
CA ALA A 126 -10.32 6.18 5.27
C ALA A 126 -11.26 7.32 4.84
N ALA A 127 -11.27 8.42 5.61
CA ALA A 127 -12.22 9.52 5.48
C ALA A 127 -12.12 10.25 4.13
N ASN A 128 -13.24 10.34 3.40
CA ASN A 128 -13.32 11.04 2.12
C ASN A 128 -13.39 12.55 2.31
N ASP A 129 -14.19 13.05 3.25
CA ASP A 129 -14.21 14.46 3.65
C ASP A 129 -12.81 14.95 4.02
N GLY A 130 -12.05 14.19 4.81
CA GLY A 130 -10.67 14.52 5.14
C GLY A 130 -9.77 14.72 3.91
N CYS A 131 -9.92 13.86 2.88
CA CYS A 131 -9.18 14.00 1.62
C CYS A 131 -9.57 15.28 0.86
N ILE A 132 -10.87 15.60 0.80
CA ILE A 132 -11.37 16.78 0.10
C ILE A 132 -10.91 18.06 0.82
N VAL A 133 -10.99 18.10 2.16
CA VAL A 133 -10.51 19.24 2.97
C VAL A 133 -9.02 19.48 2.76
N LEU A 134 -8.20 18.42 2.75
CA LEU A 134 -6.77 18.53 2.45
C LEU A 134 -6.52 19.06 1.02
N ALA A 135 -7.26 18.53 0.04
CA ALA A 135 -7.12 18.94 -1.35
C ALA A 135 -7.46 20.41 -1.58
N GLU A 136 -8.62 20.85 -1.06
CA GLU A 136 -9.06 22.24 -1.12
C GLU A 136 -8.14 23.17 -0.33
N GLY A 137 -7.71 22.76 0.87
CA GLY A 137 -6.82 23.54 1.72
C GLY A 137 -5.42 23.75 1.13
N MET A 138 -4.87 22.72 0.49
CA MET A 138 -3.49 22.77 -0.04
C MET A 138 -3.40 23.28 -1.48
N ALA A 139 -4.40 23.02 -2.32
CA ALA A 139 -4.36 23.31 -3.76
C ALA A 139 -5.51 24.18 -4.26
N GLY A 140 -6.40 24.63 -3.37
CA GLY A 140 -7.58 25.44 -3.68
C GLY A 140 -8.74 24.68 -4.31
N SER A 141 -8.51 23.46 -4.83
CA SER A 141 -9.56 22.59 -5.37
C SER A 141 -9.10 21.14 -5.47
N GLU A 142 -10.05 20.20 -5.50
CA GLU A 142 -9.79 18.79 -5.75
C GLU A 142 -9.09 18.55 -7.10
N ALA A 143 -9.48 19.29 -8.14
CA ALA A 143 -8.90 19.14 -9.47
C ALA A 143 -7.42 19.52 -9.51
N ASN A 144 -7.05 20.64 -8.88
CA ASN A 144 -5.64 21.04 -8.78
C ASN A 144 -4.83 20.05 -7.96
N PHE A 145 -5.42 19.53 -6.87
CA PHE A 145 -4.75 18.53 -6.05
C PHE A 145 -4.56 17.21 -6.81
N ALA A 146 -5.55 16.77 -7.57
CA ALA A 146 -5.45 15.59 -8.43
C ALA A 146 -4.38 15.75 -9.53
N ALA A 147 -4.23 16.95 -10.09
CA ALA A 147 -3.13 17.25 -11.00
C ALA A 147 -1.77 17.10 -10.29
N GLN A 148 -1.61 17.65 -9.09
CA GLN A 148 -0.38 17.48 -8.29
C GLN A 148 -0.10 16.02 -7.95
N MET A 149 -1.13 15.23 -7.61
CA MET A 149 -1.00 13.79 -7.38
C MET A 149 -0.51 13.06 -8.65
N THR A 150 -0.97 13.49 -9.83
CA THR A 150 -0.58 12.91 -11.12
C THR A 150 0.85 13.29 -11.49
N ASP A 151 1.24 14.55 -11.33
CA ASP A 151 2.60 15.03 -11.59
C ASP A 151 3.65 14.38 -10.69
N ARG A 152 3.21 13.88 -9.52
CA ARG A 152 4.05 13.22 -8.53
C ARG A 152 4.26 11.72 -8.77
N ALA A 153 3.32 11.07 -9.45
CA ALA A 153 3.27 9.63 -9.74
C ALA A 153 4.37 9.19 -10.70
#